data_AF-A0A931V960-F1
#
_entry.id   AF-A0A931V960-F1
#
_cell.length_a   1.000
_cell.length_b   1.000
_cell.length_c   1.000
_cell.angle_alpha   90.00
_cell.angle_beta   90.00
_cell.angle_gamma   90.00
#
_symmetry.space_group_name_H-M   'P 1'
#
loop_
_entity.id
_entity.type
_entity.pdbx_description
1 polymer ?
#
loop_
_entity_poly.entity_id
_entity_poly.type
_entity_poly.pdbx_seq_one_letter_code
_entity_poly.pdbx_strand_id
1 'polypeptide(L)' 'MITAVADEILGNALRQPETDRARIAEALIASLDIPADREVERAWQCEIDKRLREIDTGIVKCVPWEAVRDQLYRNAHVQR' A
#
# COMPACT_ATOMS: atom_id res chain seq x y z
N MET A 1 4.80 -22.15 4.04
CA MET A 1 4.75 -23.12 2.93
C MET A 1 3.57 -22.71 2.07
N ILE A 2 3.82 -22.18 0.86
CA ILE A 2 2.74 -22.00 -0.12
C ILE A 2 2.36 -23.43 -0.54
N THR A 3 1.08 -23.75 -0.47
CA THR A 3 0.60 -25.12 -0.70
C THR A 3 0.33 -25.32 -2.19
N ALA A 4 0.41 -26.57 -2.67
CA ALA A 4 0.14 -26.90 -4.08
C ALA A 4 -1.22 -26.34 -4.60
N VAL A 5 -2.21 -26.20 -3.71
CA VAL A 5 -3.50 -25.59 -3.99
C VAL A 5 -3.39 -24.08 -4.30
N ALA A 6 -2.55 -23.35 -3.56
CA ALA A 6 -2.37 -21.92 -3.79
C ALA A 6 -1.70 -21.65 -5.15
N ASP A 7 -0.73 -22.49 -5.54
CA ASP A 7 -0.07 -22.39 -6.85
C ASP A 7 -1.03 -22.70 -8.00
N GLU A 8 -1.93 -23.67 -7.83
CA GLU A 8 -2.97 -23.98 -8.81
C GLU A 8 -3.96 -22.82 -8.98
N ILE A 9 -4.45 -22.25 -7.87
CA ILE A 9 -5.36 -21.09 -7.88
C ILE A 9 -4.67 -19.90 -8.56
N LEU A 10 -3.41 -19.63 -8.21
CA LEU A 10 -2.62 -18.57 -8.82
C LEU A 10 -2.47 -18.80 -10.33
N GLY A 11 -2.14 -20.02 -10.76
CA GLY A 11 -2.02 -20.36 -12.17
C GLY A 11 -3.33 -20.17 -12.94
N ASN A 12 -4.47 -20.49 -12.33
CA ASN A 12 -5.79 -20.28 -12.93
C ASN A 12 -6.17 -18.80 -12.99
N ALA A 13 -5.86 -18.02 -11.95
CA ALA A 13 -6.09 -16.58 -11.90
C ALA A 13 -5.26 -15.84 -12.96
N LEU A 14 -3.98 -16.19 -13.10
CA LEU A 14 -3.08 -15.56 -14.08
C LEU A 14 -3.48 -15.80 -15.54
N ARG A 15 -4.23 -16.87 -15.84
CA ARG A 15 -4.77 -17.16 -17.17
C ARG A 15 -6.04 -16.37 -17.53
N GLN A 16 -6.62 -15.62 -16.60
CA GLN A 16 -7.82 -14.84 -16.86
C GLN A 16 -7.52 -13.54 -17.65
N PRO A 17 -8.54 -12.94 -18.30
CA PRO A 17 -8.44 -11.59 -18.86
C PRO A 17 -8.03 -10.55 -17.82
N GLU A 18 -7.44 -9.44 -18.27
CA GLU A 18 -6.91 -8.39 -17.39
C GLU A 18 -7.92 -7.90 -16.35
N THR A 19 -9.15 -7.62 -16.77
CA THR A 19 -10.23 -7.14 -15.90
C THR A 19 -10.55 -8.14 -14.79
N ASP A 20 -10.60 -9.43 -15.10
CA ASP A 20 -10.89 -10.47 -14.11
C ASP A 20 -9.72 -10.68 -13.15
N ARG A 21 -8.48 -10.58 -13.65
CA ARG A 21 -7.29 -10.60 -12.77
C ARG A 21 -7.32 -9.44 -11.77
N ALA A 22 -7.65 -8.23 -12.23
CA ALA A 22 -7.77 -7.06 -11.36
C ALA A 22 -8.84 -7.28 -10.28
N ARG A 23 -10.01 -7.79 -10.68
CA ARG A 23 -11.11 -8.12 -9.74
C ARG A 23 -10.70 -9.16 -8.70
N ILE A 24 -9.98 -10.22 -9.12
CA ILE A 24 -9.49 -11.26 -8.21
C ILE A 24 -8.46 -10.67 -7.23
N ALA A 25 -7.52 -9.85 -7.73
CA ALA A 25 -6.53 -9.19 -6.90
C ALA A 25 -7.17 -8.26 -5.86
N GLU A 26 -8.15 -7.45 -6.26
CA GLU A 26 -8.91 -6.58 -5.36
C GLU A 26 -9.61 -7.40 -4.26
N ALA A 27 -10.32 -8.47 -4.62
CA ALA A 27 -11.00 -9.32 -3.64
C ALA A 27 -10.03 -10.00 -2.66
N LEU A 28 -8.87 -10.45 -3.15
CA LEU A 28 -7.84 -11.04 -2.31
C LEU A 28 -7.23 -10.00 -1.36
N ILE A 29 -6.92 -8.80 -1.83
CA ILE A 29 -6.40 -7.71 -0.99
C ILE A 29 -7.44 -7.33 0.07
N ALA A 30 -8.71 -7.16 -0.32
CA ALA A 30 -9.80 -6.87 0.60
C ALA A 30 -10.00 -7.96 1.66
N SER A 31 -9.76 -9.24 1.31
CA SER A 31 -9.84 -10.34 2.28
C SER A 31 -8.75 -10.28 3.37
N LEU A 32 -7.66 -9.56 3.11
CA LEU A 32 -6.59 -9.32 4.07
C LEU A 32 -6.85 -8.10 4.95
N ASP A 33 -7.86 -7.29 4.62
CA ASP A 33 -8.26 -6.10 5.39
C ASP A 33 -9.08 -6.53 6.62
N ILE A 34 -8.37 -7.21 7.53
CA ILE A 34 -8.87 -7.62 8.83
C ILE A 34 -8.90 -6.37 9.72
N PRO A 35 -9.91 -6.19 10.59
CA PRO A 35 -9.93 -5.08 11.54
C PRO A 35 -8.58 -4.96 12.24
N ALA A 36 -7.95 -3.78 12.10
CA ALA A 36 -6.68 -3.51 12.75
C ALA A 36 -6.82 -3.72 14.26
N ASP A 37 -5.78 -4.28 14.88
CA ASP A 37 -5.73 -4.35 16.33
C ASP A 37 -5.90 -2.93 16.89
N ARG A 38 -6.73 -2.78 17.92
CA ARG A 38 -6.95 -1.48 18.58
C ARG A 38 -5.65 -0.84 19.06
N GLU A 39 -4.65 -1.64 19.42
CA GLU A 39 -3.34 -1.13 19.78
C GLU A 39 -2.59 -0.55 18.58
N VAL A 40 -2.67 -1.22 17.42
CA VAL A 40 -2.10 -0.72 16.16
C VAL A 40 -2.77 0.59 15.75
N GLU A 41 -4.10 0.64 15.79
CA GLU A 41 -4.86 1.87 15.49
C GLU A 41 -4.44 3.01 16.42
N ARG A 42 -4.35 2.75 17.74
CA ARG A 42 -3.89 3.75 18.70
C ARG A 42 -2.47 4.22 18.44
N ALA A 43 -1.55 3.32 18.10
CA ALA A 43 -0.17 3.68 17.78
C ALA A 43 -0.10 4.58 16.54
N TRP A 44 -0.90 4.31 15.51
CA TRP A 44 -1.03 5.15 14.33
C TRP A 44 -1.56 6.55 14.66
N GLN A 45 -2.62 6.64 15.46
CA GLN A 45 -3.16 7.94 15.90
C GLN A 45 -2.10 8.77 16.65
N CYS A 46 -1.38 8.14 17.59
CA CYS A 46 -0.29 8.82 18.31
C CYS A 46 0.84 9.32 17.38
N GLU A 47 1.22 8.53 16.37
CA GLU A 47 2.24 8.93 15.41
C GLU A 47 1.76 10.07 14.49
N ILE A 48 0.51 10.05 14.05
CA ILE A 48 -0.10 11.14 13.27
C ILE A 48 -0.08 12.45 14.07
N ASP A 49 -0.56 12.42 15.31
CA ASP A 49 -0.58 13.60 16.21
C ASP A 49 0.83 14.14 16.47
N LYS A 50 1.82 13.24 16.58
CA LYS A 50 3.22 13.62 16.73
C LYS A 50 3.75 14.30 15.48
N ARG A 51 3.54 13.72 14.29
CA ARG A 51 4.04 14.26 13.03
C ARG A 51 3.40 15.59 12.66
N LEU A 52 2.10 15.74 12.91
CA LEU A 52 1.42 17.02 12.72
C LEU A 52 2.07 18.11 13.58
N ARG A 53 2.27 17.84 14.88
CA ARG A 53 2.96 18.80 15.76
C ARG A 53 4.37 19.13 15.30
N GLU A 54 5.15 18.13 14.88
CA GLU A 54 6.51 18.35 14.37
C GLU A 54 6.52 19.26 13.13
N ILE A 55 5.54 19.10 12.24
CA ILE A 55 5.35 19.95 11.05
C ILE A 55 4.93 21.36 11.46
N ASP A 56 3.88 21.49 12.27
CA ASP A 56 3.31 22.77 12.68
C ASP A 56 4.31 23.64 13.47
N THR A 57 5.16 22.99 14.26
CA THR A 57 6.20 23.66 15.04
C THR A 57 7.52 23.85 14.28
N GLY A 58 7.62 23.33 13.05
CA GLY A 58 8.82 23.42 12.23
C GLY A 58 10.02 22.62 12.75
N ILE A 59 9.78 21.66 13.65
CA ILE A 59 10.81 20.72 14.13
C ILE A 59 11.37 19.91 12.96
N VAL A 60 10.51 19.53 12.02
CA VAL A 60 10.89 18.83 10.79
C VAL A 60 10.83 19.78 9.58
N LYS A 61 11.75 19.58 8.64
CA LYS A 61 11.71 20.25 7.34
C LYS A 61 10.95 19.38 6.35
N CYS A 62 9.77 19.84 5.93
CA CYS A 62 9.01 19.18 4.89
C CYS A 62 9.71 19.30 3.53
N VAL A 63 9.53 18.27 2.70
CA VAL A 63 9.94 18.30 1.30
C VAL A 63 8.72 18.71 0.46
N PRO A 64 8.85 19.64 -0.50
CA PRO A 64 7.77 19.98 -1.41
C PRO A 64 7.27 18.74 -2.16
N TRP A 65 5.94 18.64 -2.32
CA TRP A 65 5.30 17.49 -2.97
C TRP A 65 5.84 17.26 -4.38
N GLU A 66 6.08 18.32 -5.14
CA GLU A 66 6.61 18.27 -6.50
C GLU A 66 7.96 17.55 -6.55
N ALA A 67 8.84 17.80 -5.58
CA ALA A 67 10.15 17.16 -5.52
C ALA A 67 10.04 15.65 -5.23
N VAL A 68 9.14 15.26 -4.33
CA VAL A 68 8.87 13.84 -4.01
C VAL A 68 8.25 13.14 -5.21
N ARG A 69 7.24 13.75 -5.82
CA ARG A 69 6.55 13.24 -7.01
C ARG A 69 7.52 13.02 -8.17
N ASP A 70 8.36 14.01 -8.47
CA ASP A 70 9.33 13.92 -9.56
C ASP A 70 10.36 12.82 -9.29
N GLN A 71 10.75 12.59 -8.03
CA GLN A 71 11.60 11.46 -7.65
C GLN A 71 10.90 10.11 -7.85
N LEU A 72 9.63 9.99 -7.48
CA LEU A 72 8.85 8.76 -7.69
C LEU A 72 8.77 8.40 -9.18
N TYR A 73 8.48 9.37 -10.04
CA TYR A 73 8.40 9.14 -11.49
C TYR A 73 9.76 8.91 -12.16
N ARG A 74 10.87 9.40 -11.58
CA ARG A 74 12.22 9.03 -12.04
C ARG A 74 12.56 7.57 -11.72
N ASN A 75 12.12 7.06 -10.56
CA ASN A 75 12.49 5.73 -10.06
C ASN A 75 11.56 4.62 -10.56
N ALA A 76 10.30 4.97 -10.83
CA ALA A 76 9.42 4.07 -11.52
C ALA A 76 9.81 4.09 -12.99
N HIS A 77 10.42 3.01 -13.52
CA HIS A 77 10.52 2.78 -14.97
C HIS A 77 9.10 2.60 -15.57
N VAL A 78 8.26 3.62 -15.46
CA VAL A 78 6.95 3.69 -16.11
C VAL A 78 7.26 4.14 -17.53
N GLN A 79 7.76 3.21 -18.33
CA GLN A 79 7.59 3.29 -19.77
C GLN A 79 6.08 3.27 -20.00
N ARG A 80 5.55 4.44 -20.35
CA ARG A 80 4.16 4.61 -20.75
C ARG A 80 3.86 3.79 -22.00
#